data_AF-A0AAD4SBC7-F1
#
_entry.id   AF-A0AAD4SBC7-F1
#
_cell.length_a   1.000
_cell.length_b   1.000
_cell.length_c   1.000
_cell.angle_alpha   90.00
_cell.angle_beta   90.00
_cell.angle_gamma   90.00
#
_symmetry.space_group_name_H-M   'P 1'
#
loop_
_entity.id
_entity.type
_entity.pdbx_description
1 polymer ?
#
loop_
_entity_poly.entity_id
_entity_poly.type
_entity_poly.pdbx_seq_one_letter_code
_entity_poly.pdbx_strand_id
1 'polypeptide(L)' 'MTDVVRKFFTTSMLMWKAPIVILNGFNNNLFPGSNQLSSHSLTILSGFLVISVNIEFKFIP' A
#
# COMPACT_ATOMS: atom_id res chain seq x y z
N MET A 1 -22.93 -11.10 13.40
CA MET A 1 -22.21 -9.81 13.52
C MET A 1 -20.71 -10.02 13.72
N THR A 2 -20.29 -10.96 14.57
CA THR A 2 -18.87 -11.24 14.89
C THR A 2 -17.99 -11.58 13.68
N ASP A 3 -18.51 -12.33 12.70
CA ASP A 3 -17.74 -12.71 11.50
C ASP A 3 -17.47 -11.52 10.56
N VAL A 4 -18.45 -10.63 10.42
CA VAL A 4 -18.34 -9.42 9.59
C VAL A 4 -17.35 -8.44 10.20
N VAL A 5 -17.40 -8.24 11.53
CA VAL A 5 -16.44 -7.39 12.25
C VAL A 5 -15.01 -7.94 12.11
N ARG A 6 -14.85 -9.26 12.20
CA ARG A 6 -13.53 -9.90 12.04
C ARG A 6 -12.97 -9.74 10.63
N LYS A 7 -13.81 -9.92 9.61
CA LYS A 7 -13.44 -9.67 8.20
C LYS A 7 -13.12 -8.19 7.96
N PHE A 8 -13.94 -7.29 8.48
CA PHE A 8 -13.71 -5.85 8.35
C PHE A 8 -12.39 -5.42 9.00
N PHE A 9 -12.11 -5.88 10.21
CA PHE A 9 -10.87 -5.56 10.91
C PHE A 9 -9.64 -6.14 10.21
N THR A 10 -9.73 -7.38 9.72
CA THR A 10 -8.67 -8.03 8.94
C THR A 10 -8.42 -7.29 7.63
N THR A 11 -9.48 -6.95 6.89
CA THR A 11 -9.37 -6.21 5.63
C THR A 11 -8.82 -4.81 5.86
N SER A 12 -9.25 -4.11 6.91
CA SER A 12 -8.75 -2.77 7.26
C SER A 12 -7.26 -2.78 7.62
N MET A 13 -6.80 -3.77 8.41
CA MET A 13 -5.38 -3.97 8.69
C MET A 13 -4.57 -4.27 7.41
N LEU A 14 -5.11 -5.08 6.50
CA LEU A 14 -4.46 -5.41 5.23
C LEU A 14 -4.39 -4.21 4.28
N MET A 15 -5.45 -3.42 4.19
CA MET A 15 -5.53 -2.21 3.37
C MET A 15 -4.44 -1.21 3.75
N TRP A 16 -4.14 -1.12 5.05
CA TRP A 16 -3.04 -0.32 5.59
C TRP A 16 -1.63 -0.86 5.31
N LYS A 17 -1.45 -2.19 5.38
CA LYS A 17 -0.14 -2.82 5.17
C LYS A 17 0.20 -2.98 3.68
N ALA A 18 -0.80 -3.15 2.83
CA ALA A 18 -0.64 -3.34 1.39
C ALA A 18 0.23 -2.25 0.71
N PRO A 19 -0.03 -0.93 0.84
CA PRO A 19 0.75 0.10 0.17
C PRO A 19 2.23 0.11 0.62
N ILE A 20 2.48 -0.15 1.90
CA ILE A 20 3.83 -0.21 2.48
C ILE A 20 4.60 -1.44 1.93
N VAL A 21 3.94 -2.59 1.89
CA VAL A 21 4.52 -3.84 1.37
C VAL A 21 4.79 -3.74 -0.13
N ILE A 22 3.88 -3.13 -0.89
CA ILE A 22 4.03 -2.88 -2.32
C ILE A 22 5.25 -1.99 -2.56
N LEU A 23 5.37 -0.86 -1.86
CA LEU A 23 6.52 0.04 -1.99
C LEU A 23 7.83 -0.68 -1.64
N ASN A 24 7.86 -1.43 -0.54
CA ASN A 24 9.03 -2.18 -0.12
C ASN A 24 9.38 -3.32 -1.09
N GLY A 25 8.38 -3.91 -1.74
CA GLY A 25 8.53 -4.90 -2.80
C GLY A 25 9.20 -4.34 -4.04
N PHE A 26 8.76 -3.16 -4.48
CA PHE A 26 9.38 -2.44 -5.59
C PHE A 26 10.79 -1.94 -5.25
N ASN A 27 11.01 -1.45 -4.02
CA ASN A 27 12.32 -0.96 -3.59
C ASN A 27 13.38 -2.07 -3.44
N ASN A 28 12.97 -3.27 -3.00
CA ASN A 28 13.89 -4.42 -2.84
C ASN A 28 13.92 -5.36 -4.06
N ASN A 29 13.38 -4.93 -5.21
CA ASN A 29 13.34 -5.72 -6.44
C ASN A 29 12.75 -7.14 -6.27
N LEU A 30 11.73 -7.28 -5.42
CA LEU A 30 11.06 -8.56 -5.17
C LEU A 30 10.23 -9.05 -6.36
N PHE A 31 9.99 -8.19 -7.37
CA PHE A 31 9.36 -8.56 -8.63
C PHE A 31 10.42 -8.65 -9.73
N PRO A 32 10.67 -9.85 -10.31
CA PRO A 32 11.58 -9.99 -11.44
C PRO A 32 11.05 -9.17 -12.62
N GLY A 33 11.64 -8.00 -12.87
CA GLY A 33 11.17 -7.00 -13.84
C GLY A 33 11.05 -5.57 -13.28
N SER A 34 11.04 -5.38 -11.96
CA SER A 34 11.04 -4.04 -11.34
C SER A 34 12.39 -3.33 -11.41
N ASN A 35 13.48 -4.01 -11.75
CA ASN A 35 14.81 -3.42 -11.96
C ASN A 35 14.83 -2.33 -13.05
N GLN A 36 13.78 -2.21 -13.86
CA GLN A 36 13.64 -1.18 -14.90
C GLN A 36 12.85 0.06 -14.44
N LEU A 37 12.30 0.08 -13.22
CA LEU A 37 11.73 1.32 -12.69
C LEU A 37 12.88 2.31 -12.42
N SER A 38 12.99 3.33 -13.26
CA SER A 38 13.85 4.47 -13.01
C SER A 38 13.55 5.06 -11.63
N SER A 39 14.57 5.56 -10.91
CA SER A 39 14.42 6.22 -9.61
C SER A 39 13.32 7.29 -9.61
N HIS A 40 13.05 7.90 -10.76
CA HIS A 40 11.93 8.83 -10.94
C HIS A 40 10.55 8.17 -10.78
N SER A 41 10.33 7.01 -11.41
CA SER A 41 9.06 6.27 -11.31
C SER A 41 8.82 5.77 -9.88
N LEU A 42 9.87 5.37 -9.17
CA LEU A 42 9.80 4.93 -7.78
C LEU A 42 9.45 6.09 -6.84
N THR A 43 10.01 7.28 -7.10
CA THR A 43 9.67 8.51 -6.37
C THR A 43 8.20 8.89 -6.58
N ILE A 44 7.70 8.86 -7.82
CA ILE A 44 6.30 9.17 -8.11
C ILE A 44 5.36 8.13 -7.49
N LEU A 45 5.69 6.84 -7.58
CA LEU A 45 4.92 5.76 -6.95
C LEU A 45 4.85 5.94 -5.43
N SER A 46 5.96 6.31 -4.80
CA SER A 46 6.00 6.58 -3.35
C SER A 46 5.12 7.77 -2.96
N GLY A 47 5.15 8.87 -3.72
CA GLY A 47 4.31 10.04 -3.48
C GLY A 47 2.82 9.73 -3.68
N PHE A 48 2.49 8.93 -4.69
CA PHE A 48 1.12 8.47 -4.93
C PHE A 48 0.58 7.62 -3.78
N LEU A 49 1.41 6.70 -3.25
CA LEU A 49 1.04 5.87 -2.09
C LEU A 49 0.83 6.70 -0.82
N VAL A 50 1.64 7.73 -0.58
CA VAL A 50 1.45 8.66 0.55
C VAL A 50 0.08 9.36 0.47
N ILE A 51 -0.31 9.83 -0.72
CA ILE A 51 -1.62 10.45 -0.95
C ILE A 51 -2.74 9.42 -0.74
N SER A 52 -2.57 8.19 -1.25
CA SER A 52 -3.54 7.10 -1.10
C SER A 52 -3.80 6.75 0.37
N VAL A 53 -2.74 6.61 1.18
CA VAL A 53 -2.87 6.34 2.63
C VAL A 53 -3.56 7.51 3.36
N ASN A 54 -3.26 8.76 3.00
CA ASN A 54 -3.90 9.93 3.59
C ASN A 54 -5.41 10.00 3.27
N ILE A 55 -5.82 9.61 2.07
CA ILE A 55 -7.24 9.56 1.69
C ILE A 55 -7.97 8.46 2.46
N GLU A 56 -7.38 7.28 2.60
CA GLU A 56 -7.96 6.18 3.40
C GLU A 56 -8.14 6.56 4.87
N PHE A 57 -7.17 7.26 5.46
CA PHE A 57 -7.28 7.71 6.85
C PHE A 57 -8.38 8.77 7.03
N LYS A 58 -8.59 9.64 6.04
CA LYS A 58 -9.65 10.65 6.05
C LYS A 58 -11.05 10.05 5.86
N PHE A 59 -11.16 8.86 5.27
CA PHE A 59 -12.42 8.18 5.04
C PHE A 59 -12.91 7.39 6.27
N ILE A 60 -12.03 7.14 7.25
CA ILE A 60 -12.39 6.56 8.55
C ILE A 60 -12.72 7.74 9.49
N PRO A 61 -14.00 7.99 9.82
CA PRO A 61 -14.41 9.04 10.76
C PRO A 61 -13.96 8.74 12.19
#